data_AF-A0A0B7HLT9-F1
#
_entry.id   AF-A0A0B7HLT9-F1
#
_cell.length_a   1.000
_cell.length_b   1.000
_cell.length_c   1.000
_cell.angle_alpha   90.00
_cell.angle_beta   90.00
_cell.angle_gamma   90.00
#
_symmetry.space_group_name_H-M   'P 1'
#
loop_
_entity.id
_entity.type
_entity.pdbx_description
1 polymer ?
#
loop_
_entity_poly.entity_id
_entity_poly.type
_entity_poly.pdbx_seq_one_letter_code
_entity_poly.pdbx_strand_id
1 'polypeptide(L)'
;MTKNSLKEQKTTIEKRFLLSCSDLHKQKSAKPTYLYEEISEQQAIEQKNERAYYIGYFHNGILIKYEKKYRGETLLTKEIQ
;
A
#
# COMPACT_ATOMS: atom_id res chain seq x y z
N MET A 1 -1.62 -43.73 -4.06
CA MET A 1 -0.33 -43.13 -3.68
C MET A 1 -0.11 -41.91 -4.54
N THR A 2 0.20 -40.79 -3.86
CA THR A 2 0.77 -39.51 -4.37
C THR A 2 0.08 -38.79 -5.54
N LYS A 3 -0.93 -37.97 -5.21
CA LYS A 3 -1.22 -36.75 -5.99
C LYS A 3 -0.14 -35.71 -5.66
N ASN A 4 0.97 -35.73 -6.39
CA ASN A 4 1.90 -34.60 -6.40
C ASN A 4 1.24 -33.45 -7.17
N SER A 5 0.36 -32.72 -6.49
CA SER A 5 -0.08 -31.41 -6.94
C SER A 5 1.09 -30.47 -6.70
N LEU A 6 1.93 -30.31 -7.73
CA LEU A 6 2.87 -29.21 -7.83
C LEU A 6 2.05 -27.92 -7.67
N LYS A 7 2.03 -27.38 -6.44
CA LYS A 7 1.64 -26.00 -6.19
C LYS A 7 2.52 -25.15 -7.08
N GLU A 8 1.99 -24.72 -8.22
CA GLU A 8 2.47 -23.50 -8.88
C GLU A 8 2.44 -22.42 -7.79
N GLN A 9 3.60 -22.14 -7.22
CA GLN A 9 3.76 -20.99 -6.34
C GLN A 9 3.65 -19.77 -7.24
N LYS A 10 2.41 -19.37 -7.53
CA LYS A 10 2.11 -18.07 -8.12
C LYS A 10 2.67 -17.03 -7.15
N THR A 11 3.86 -16.54 -7.47
CA THR A 11 4.45 -15.35 -6.86
C THR A 11 3.61 -14.15 -7.29
N THR A 12 2.41 -14.02 -6.73
CA THR A 12 1.51 -12.92 -7.04
C THR A 12 1.99 -11.69 -6.28
N ILE A 13 2.15 -10.58 -6.99
CA ILE A 13 2.37 -9.28 -6.36
C ILE A 13 1.05 -8.81 -5.76
N GLU A 14 1.01 -8.65 -4.45
CA GLU A 14 -0.11 -8.06 -3.73
C GLU A 14 0.00 -6.54 -3.78
N LYS A 15 -1.12 -5.86 -4.06
CA LYS A 15 -1.20 -4.39 -3.97
C LYS A 15 -1.94 -4.01 -2.70
N ARG A 16 -1.41 -3.06 -1.94
CA ARG A 16 -2.07 -2.47 -0.77
C ARG A 16 -2.14 -0.97 -0.90
N PHE A 17 -3.28 -0.39 -0.53
CA PHE A 17 -3.53 1.05 -0.63
C PHE A 17 -3.46 1.66 0.76
N LEU A 18 -2.73 2.75 0.87
CA LEU A 18 -2.26 3.26 2.16
C LEU A 18 -2.45 4.78 2.20
N LEU A 19 -3.21 5.28 3.17
CA LEU A 19 -3.28 6.71 3.44
C LEU A 19 -2.13 7.11 4.36
N SER A 20 -1.47 8.23 4.05
CA SER A 20 -0.65 8.88 5.07
C SER A 20 -1.58 9.42 6.16
N CYS A 21 -1.37 9.02 7.42
CA CYS A 21 -2.05 9.68 8.52
C CYS A 21 -1.75 11.19 8.48
N SER A 22 -2.80 12.02 8.55
CA SER A 22 -2.65 13.46 8.62
C SER A 22 -1.89 13.85 9.89
N ASP A 23 -1.18 14.98 9.84
CA ASP A 23 -0.48 15.50 11.03
C ASP A 23 -1.47 15.80 12.18
N LEU A 24 -2.73 16.10 11.88
CA LEU A 24 -3.80 16.23 12.87
C LEU A 24 -4.11 14.91 13.60
N HIS A 25 -4.05 13.78 12.90
CA HIS A 25 -4.17 12.45 13.52
C HIS A 25 -2.95 12.11 14.37
N LYS A 26 -1.75 12.53 13.95
CA LYS A 26 -0.51 12.40 14.74
C LYS A 26 -0.56 13.25 16.02
N GLN A 27 -1.18 14.43 15.98
CA GLN A 27 -1.33 15.29 17.15
C GLN A 27 -2.31 14.74 18.20
N LYS A 28 -3.33 13.98 17.78
CA LYS A 28 -4.34 13.38 18.68
C LYS A 28 -3.93 12.04 19.26
N SER A 29 -2.83 11.45 18.78
CA SER A 29 -2.35 10.13 19.19
C SER A 29 -0.95 10.25 19.81
N ALA A 30 -0.80 9.87 21.07
CA ALA A 30 0.50 9.82 21.73
C ALA A 30 1.40 8.66 21.23
N LYS A 31 0.93 7.86 20.25
CA LYS A 31 1.71 6.77 19.67
C LYS A 31 2.68 7.34 18.61
N PRO A 32 3.92 6.86 18.54
CA PRO A 32 4.85 7.22 17.46
C PRO A 32 4.23 6.81 16.11
N THR A 33 3.67 7.77 15.39
CA THR A 33 2.80 7.49 14.24
C THR A 33 3.61 7.50 12.96
N TYR A 34 4.25 6.36 12.67
CA TYR A 34 4.63 5.93 11.32
C TYR A 34 3.51 5.10 10.68
N LEU A 35 2.25 5.38 11.03
CA LEU A 35 1.14 4.55 10.58
C LEU A 35 0.65 5.08 9.25
N TYR A 36 0.75 4.22 8.26
CA TYR A 36 -0.10 4.29 7.08
C TYR A 36 -1.38 3.51 7.41
N GLU A 37 -2.53 4.12 7.16
CA GLU A 37 -3.81 3.42 7.29
C GLU A 37 -4.05 2.64 6.01
N GLU A 38 -4.14 1.32 6.11
CA GLU A 38 -4.52 0.48 4.96
C GLU A 38 -6.00 0.70 4.66
N ILE A 39 -6.28 1.04 3.42
CA ILE A 39 -7.61 1.33 2.90
C ILE A 39 -7.88 0.46 1.68
N SER A 40 -9.14 0.37 1.26
CA SER A 40 -9.47 -0.26 -0.01
C SER A 40 -9.04 0.60 -1.19
N GLU A 41 -8.85 -0.02 -2.36
CA GLU A 41 -8.60 0.70 -3.61
C GLU A 41 -9.70 1.71 -3.91
N GLN A 42 -10.96 1.34 -3.65
CA GLN A 42 -12.10 2.23 -3.87
C GLN A 42 -12.04 3.47 -2.98
N GLN A 43 -11.72 3.32 -1.69
CA GLN A 43 -11.51 4.45 -0.79
C GLN A 43 -10.39 5.38 -1.28
N ALA A 44 -9.32 4.81 -1.86
CA ALA A 44 -8.20 5.60 -2.39
C ALA A 44 -8.63 6.42 -3.61
N ILE A 45 -9.47 5.85 -4.47
CA ILE A 45 -10.01 6.50 -5.67
C ILE A 45 -11.02 7.60 -5.31
N GLU A 46 -11.94 7.33 -4.38
CA GLU A 46 -12.95 8.29 -3.93
C GLU A 46 -12.31 9.55 -3.33
N GLN A 47 -11.21 9.37 -2.59
CA GLN A 47 -10.53 10.45 -1.87
C GLN A 47 -9.32 11.01 -2.62
N LYS A 48 -9.07 10.54 -3.86
CA LYS A 48 -7.86 10.88 -4.65
C LYS A 48 -7.68 12.38 -4.87
N ASN A 49 -8.77 13.14 -4.87
CA ASN A 49 -8.76 14.58 -5.10
C ASN A 49 -8.50 15.40 -3.82
N GLU A 50 -8.74 14.80 -2.67
CA GLU A 50 -8.65 15.45 -1.35
C GLU A 50 -7.27 15.26 -0.74
N ARG A 51 -6.65 14.09 -0.94
CA ARG A 51 -5.36 13.76 -0.34
C ARG A 51 -4.55 12.77 -1.16
N ALA A 52 -3.24 12.81 -0.95
CA ALA A 52 -2.33 11.82 -1.51
C ALA A 52 -2.49 10.47 -0.79
N TYR A 53 -2.25 9.40 -1.54
CA TYR A 53 -2.24 8.03 -1.03
C TYR A 53 -1.05 7.27 -1.63
N TYR A 54 -0.73 6.13 -1.03
CA TYR A 54 0.35 5.25 -1.46
C TYR A 54 -0.21 3.93 -1.98
N ILE A 55 0.48 3.36 -2.96
CA ILE A 55 0.26 1.98 -3.42
C ILE A 55 1.54 1.21 -3.13
N GLY A 56 1.48 0.24 -2.23
CA GLY A 56 2.57 -0.69 -1.95
C GLY A 56 2.41 -1.98 -2.75
N TYR A 57 3.51 -2.45 -3.34
CA TYR A 57 3.59 -3.70 -4.09
C TYR A 57 4.41 -4.69 -3.26
N PHE A 58 3.77 -5.79 -2.85
CA PHE A 58 4.34 -6.78 -1.96
C PHE A 58 4.56 -8.10 -2.67
N HIS A 59 5.72 -8.70 -2.48
CA HIS A 59 6.05 -10.05 -2.91
C HIS A 59 6.30 -10.90 -1.66
N ASN A 60 5.50 -11.95 -1.46
CA ASN A 60 5.57 -12.80 -0.25
C ASN A 60 5.53 -11.99 1.06
N GLY A 61 4.69 -10.94 1.11
CA GLY A 61 4.57 -10.06 2.27
C GLY A 61 5.70 -9.03 2.43
N ILE A 62 6.70 -9.01 1.54
CA ILE A 62 7.80 -8.03 1.55
C ILE A 62 7.50 -6.91 0.55
N LEU A 63 7.56 -5.66 1.00
CA LEU A 63 7.40 -4.49 0.13
C LEU A 63 8.60 -4.38 -0.83
N ILE A 64 8.34 -4.47 -2.14
CA ILE A 64 9.38 -4.37 -3.18
C ILE A 64 9.33 -3.04 -3.95
N LYS A 65 8.18 -2.37 -3.95
CA LYS A 65 7.97 -1.08 -4.64
C LYS A 65 6.84 -0.33 -3.98
N TYR A 66 6.92 1.00 -3.96
CA TYR A 66 5.75 1.82 -3.68
C TYR A 66 5.63 3.03 -4.62
N GLU A 67 4.40 3.47 -4.80
CA GLU A 67 4.05 4.69 -5.53
C GLU A 67 3.33 5.65 -4.58
N LYS A 68 3.56 6.95 -4.72
CA LYS A 68 2.72 8.01 -4.12
C LYS A 68 1.86 8.62 -5.22
N LYS A 69 0.55 8.63 -5.03
CA LYS A 69 -0.42 9.21 -5.97
C LYS A 69 -1.18 10.38 -5.35
N TYR A 70 -1.48 11.39 -6.16
CA TYR A 70 -2.36 12.51 -5.80
C TYR A 70 -3.12 12.97 -7.04
N ARG A 71 -4.44 13.14 -6.93
CA ARG A 71 -5.32 13.54 -8.06
C ARG A 71 -5.19 12.63 -9.29
N GLY A 72 -4.85 11.36 -9.07
CA GLY A 72 -4.62 10.37 -10.13
C GLY A 72 -3.22 10.39 -10.73
N GLU A 73 -2.38 11.37 -10.40
CA GLU A 73 -1.00 11.46 -10.87
C GLU A 73 -0.04 10.76 -9.91
N THR A 74 0.98 10.09 -10.46
CA THR A 74 2.06 9.50 -9.67
C THR A 74 3.11 10.58 -9.39
N LEU A 75 3.23 10.97 -8.13
CA LEU A 75 4.21 11.96 -7.67
C LEU A 75 5.59 11.35 -7.41
N LEU A 76 5.63 10.07 -7.04
CA LEU A 76 6.85 9.35 -6.69
C LEU A 76 6.67 7.87 -6.97
N THR A 77 7.72 7.24 -7.48
CA THR A 77 7.88 5.79 -7.50
C THR A 77 9.21 5.44 -6.83
N LYS A 78 9.21 4.46 -5.94
CA LYS A 78 10.43 3.95 -5.31
C LYS A 78 10.43 2.43 -5.32
N GLU A 79 11.53 1.86 -5.80
CA GLU A 79 11.83 0.43 -5.66
C GLU A 79 12.65 0.22 -4.38
N ILE A 80 12.39 -0.88 -3.68
CA ILE A 80 13.10 -1.30 -2.49
C ILE A 80 14.12 -2.36 -2.92
N GLN A 81 15.41 -2.07 -2.70
CA GLN A 81 16.52 -3.00 -2.93
C GLN A 81 16.75 -3.89 -1.72
#